data_AF-A0A7Z7JJ25-F1
#
_entry.id   AF-A0A7Z7JJ25-F1
#
_cell.length_a   1.000
_cell.length_b   1.000
_cell.length_c   1.000
_cell.angle_alpha   90.00
_cell.angle_beta   90.00
_cell.angle_gamma   90.00
#
_symmetry.space_group_name_H-M   'P 1'
#
loop_
_entity.id
_entity.type
_entity.pdbx_description
1 polymer ?
#
loop_
_entity_poly.entity_id
_entity_poly.type
_entity_poly.pdbx_seq_one_letter_code
_entity_poly.pdbx_strand_id
1 'polypeptide(L)'
;MKTEDCKIAIGDGLATIKRRGTRSTTVARILGTVEAEGIEVICLDRLVHGMFESELDGWQVAGAVTTLLSRPIGPRQHVRQ
;
A
#
# COMPACT_ATOMS: atom_id res chain seq x y z
N MET A 1 -22.02 -0.14 4.19
CA MET A 1 -21.34 -1.44 4.36
C MET A 1 -20.64 -1.38 5.70
N LYS A 2 -20.73 -2.40 6.57
CA LYS A 2 -20.19 -2.30 7.95
C LYS A 2 -18.70 -2.04 7.87
N THR A 3 -18.27 -0.90 8.40
CA THR A 3 -16.87 -0.64 8.74
C THR A 3 -16.48 -1.74 9.72
N GLU A 4 -15.78 -2.76 9.24
CA GLU A 4 -15.20 -3.78 10.10
C GLU A 4 -14.22 -3.05 11.03
N ASP A 5 -14.49 -3.03 12.33
CA ASP A 5 -13.59 -2.40 13.32
C ASP A 5 -12.17 -2.91 13.08
N CYS A 6 -11.27 -2.03 12.66
CA CYS A 6 -9.88 -2.37 12.40
C CYS A 6 -8.97 -1.35 13.06
N LYS A 7 -7.72 -1.76 13.31
CA LYS A 7 -6.67 -0.91 13.87
C LYS A 7 -5.46 -0.94 12.95
N ILE A 8 -4.89 0.23 12.69
CA ILE A 8 -3.67 0.39 11.92
C ILE A 8 -2.57 0.89 12.84
N ALA A 9 -1.40 0.26 12.78
CA ALA A 9 -0.19 0.77 13.42
C ALA A 9 0.97 0.81 12.42
N ILE A 10 1.66 1.95 12.40
CA ILE A 10 2.76 2.28 11.50
C ILE A 10 4.06 2.36 12.31
N GLY A 11 5.12 1.70 11.85
CA GLY A 11 6.43 1.71 12.52
C GLY A 11 7.44 0.83 11.79
N ASP A 12 8.73 1.13 11.96
CA ASP A 12 9.86 0.33 11.42
C ASP A 12 9.76 0.01 9.91
N GLY A 13 9.18 0.93 9.12
CA GLY A 13 8.95 0.73 7.68
C GLY A 13 7.85 -0.28 7.36
N LEU A 14 6.98 -0.60 8.31
CA LEU A 14 5.86 -1.52 8.18
C LEU A 14 4.54 -0.84 8.56
N ALA A 15 3.48 -1.29 7.89
CA ALA A 15 2.10 -1.05 8.28
C ALA A 15 1.49 -2.37 8.76
N THR A 16 0.90 -2.36 9.95
CA THR A 16 0.20 -3.51 10.53
C THR A 16 -1.27 -3.19 10.65
N ILE A 17 -2.12 -4.11 10.16
CA ILE A 17 -3.57 -3.95 10.12
C ILE A 17 -4.20 -5.12 10.85
N LYS A 18 -4.89 -4.82 11.95
CA LYS A 18 -5.64 -5.81 12.72
C LYS A 18 -7.14 -5.59 12.55
N ARG A 19 -7.83 -6.54 11.92
CA ARG A 19 -9.29 -6.55 11.83
C ARG A 19 -9.90 -7.28 13.02
N ARG A 20 -10.90 -6.68 13.66
CA ARG A 20 -11.68 -7.32 14.73
C ARG A 20 -12.36 -8.59 14.19
N GLY A 21 -12.47 -9.62 15.02
CA GLY A 21 -13.08 -10.90 14.63
C GLY A 21 -12.17 -11.82 13.79
N THR A 22 -11.08 -11.32 13.22
CA THR A 22 -10.08 -12.15 12.54
C THR A 22 -8.98 -12.60 13.51
N ARG A 23 -8.41 -13.79 13.31
CA ARG A 23 -7.22 -14.23 14.07
C ARG A 23 -5.92 -13.65 13.53
N SER A 24 -5.83 -13.44 12.22
CA SER A 24 -4.65 -12.90 11.55
C SER A 24 -4.47 -11.39 11.72
N THR A 25 -3.24 -10.94 11.55
CA THR A 25 -2.85 -9.53 11.38
C THR A 25 -2.18 -9.42 10.02
N THR A 26 -2.61 -8.46 9.21
CA THR A 26 -1.95 -8.19 7.92
C THR A 26 -0.77 -7.26 8.16
N VAL A 27 0.38 -7.59 7.57
CA VAL A 27 1.59 -6.77 7.62
C VAL A 27 2.00 -6.44 6.19
N ALA A 28 2.25 -5.18 5.92
CA ALA A 28 2.71 -4.67 4.63
C ALA A 28 3.96 -3.82 4.81
N ARG A 29 4.87 -3.87 3.84
CA ARG A 29 6.06 -3.01 3.83
C ARG A 29 5.70 -1.64 3.27
N ILE A 30 6.21 -0.59 3.89
CA ILE A 30 6.12 0.77 3.38
C ILE A 30 7.18 0.94 2.29
N LEU A 31 6.73 1.28 1.09
CA LEU A 31 7.57 1.57 -0.06
C LEU A 31 8.05 3.03 -0.05
N GLY A 32 7.26 3.91 0.54
CA GLY A 32 7.56 5.33 0.66
C GLY A 32 6.32 6.11 1.10
N THR A 33 6.54 7.38 1.38
CA THR A 33 5.50 8.34 1.74
C THR A 33 5.49 9.46 0.70
N VAL A 34 4.30 9.88 0.29
CA VAL A 34 4.08 11.02 -0.61
C VAL A 34 3.22 12.03 0.13
N GLU A 35 3.67 13.28 0.18
CA GLU A 35 2.85 14.38 0.64
C GLU A 35 2.30 15.14 -0.58
N ALA A 36 0.98 15.24 -0.68
CA ALA A 36 0.32 15.96 -1.75
C ALA A 36 -0.90 16.69 -1.20
N GLU A 37 -1.04 17.98 -1.52
CA GLU A 37 -2.20 18.79 -1.14
C GLU A 37 -2.50 18.79 0.38
N GLY A 38 -1.46 18.68 1.22
CA GLY A 38 -1.60 18.62 2.67
C GLY A 38 -2.03 17.25 3.23
N ILE A 39 -2.01 16.22 2.38
CA ILE A 39 -2.35 14.84 2.74
C ILE A 39 -1.09 13.98 2.65
N GLU A 40 -0.81 13.26 3.73
CA GLU A 40 0.23 12.24 3.76
C GLU A 40 -0.33 10.90 3.24
N VAL A 41 0.33 10.35 2.23
CA VAL A 41 -0.05 9.08 1.58
C VAL A 41 1.08 8.08 1.77
N ILE A 42 0.78 6.95 2.42
CA ILE A 42 1.74 5.87 2.64
C ILE A 42 1.54 4.78 1.58
N CYS A 43 2.56 4.53 0.77
CA CYS A 43 2.53 3.50 -0.25
C CYS A 43 2.97 2.15 0.32
N LEU A 44 2.15 1.10 0.13
CA LEU A 44 2.39 -0.24 0.66
C LEU A 44 2.74 -1.25 -0.43
N ASP A 45 3.53 -2.27 -0.08
CA ASP A 45 3.97 -3.33 -1.00
C ASP A 45 2.87 -4.29 -1.47
N ARG A 46 1.68 -4.23 -0.86
CA ARG A 46 0.55 -5.11 -1.15
C ARG A 46 -0.77 -4.43 -0.84
N LEU A 47 -1.83 -4.94 -1.48
CA LEU A 47 -3.20 -4.55 -1.18
C LEU A 47 -3.59 -5.08 0.22
N VAL A 48 -3.98 -4.17 1.10
CA VAL A 48 -4.38 -4.52 2.49
C VAL A 48 -5.87 -4.37 2.73
N HIS A 49 -6.60 -3.72 1.81
CA HIS A 49 -8.05 -3.52 1.86
C HIS A 49 -8.77 -4.37 0.80
N GLY A 50 -10.05 -4.69 1.05
CA GLY A 50 -10.92 -5.38 0.09
C GLY A 50 -11.36 -4.46 -1.05
N MET A 51 -11.84 -5.06 -2.15
CA MET A 51 -12.26 -4.34 -3.36
C MET A 51 -13.31 -3.25 -3.12
N PHE A 52 -14.16 -3.43 -2.11
CA PHE A 52 -15.24 -2.51 -1.76
C PHE A 52 -14.95 -1.68 -0.50
N GLU A 53 -13.76 -1.84 0.12
CA GLU A 53 -13.34 -1.04 1.27
C GLU A 53 -12.67 0.25 0.78
N SER A 54 -13.18 1.39 1.24
CA SER A 54 -12.62 2.72 0.95
C SER A 54 -12.03 3.41 2.18
N GLU A 55 -12.27 2.89 3.39
CA GLU A 55 -11.76 3.45 4.64
C GLU A 55 -11.43 2.34 5.65
N LEU A 56 -10.32 2.50 6.38
CA LEU A 56 -9.88 1.62 7.48
C LEU A 56 -9.29 2.46 8.61
N ASP A 57 -9.82 2.34 9.83
CA ASP A 57 -9.31 3.04 11.03
C ASP A 57 -9.16 4.56 10.83
N GLY A 58 -10.10 5.19 10.09
CA GLY A 58 -10.06 6.61 9.74
C GLY A 58 -9.12 6.98 8.59
N TRP A 59 -8.35 6.03 8.05
CA TRP A 59 -7.52 6.23 6.86
C TRP A 59 -8.31 5.95 5.60
N GLN A 60 -8.27 6.89 4.65
CA GLN A 60 -8.76 6.63 3.31
C GLN A 60 -7.82 5.65 2.61
N VAL A 61 -8.37 4.56 2.08
CA VAL A 61 -7.59 3.50 1.43
C VAL A 61 -7.95 3.41 -0.04
N ALA A 62 -6.91 3.32 -0.86
CA ALA A 62 -7.01 3.09 -2.29
C ALA A 62 -5.81 2.25 -2.72
N GLY A 63 -5.98 1.41 -3.74
CA GLY A 63 -4.91 0.53 -4.18
C GLY A 63 -5.17 -0.08 -5.54
N ALA A 64 -4.11 -0.13 -6.33
CA ALA A 64 -3.96 -1.06 -7.45
C ALA A 64 -2.74 -1.96 -7.13
N VAL A 65 -2.79 -3.24 -7.49
CA VAL A 65 -1.62 -4.14 -7.36
C VAL A 65 -0.59 -3.70 -8.40
N THR A 66 0.37 -2.83 -8.04
CA THR A 66 1.28 -2.27 -9.05
C THR A 66 2.63 -3.00 -9.10
N THR A 67 3.03 -3.37 -10.32
CA THR A 67 4.43 -3.63 -10.69
C THR A 67 4.88 -2.51 -11.63
N LEU A 68 5.92 -1.76 -11.29
CA LEU A 68 6.49 -0.72 -12.14
C LEU A 68 7.97 -1.01 -12.44
N LEU A 69 8.27 -1.14 -13.73
CA LEU A 69 9.61 -1.31 -14.30
C LEU A 69 9.99 -0.07 -15.11
N SER A 70 11.19 0.45 -14.89
CA SER A 70 11.71 1.60 -15.62
C SER A 70 13.17 1.37 -16.04
N ARG A 71 13.53 1.89 -17.22
CA ARG A 71 14.91 1.92 -17.75
C ARG A 71 15.20 3.29 -18.40
N PRO A 72 16.48 3.70 -18.54
CA PRO A 72 16.85 4.94 -19.22
C PRO A 72 16.40 4.97 -20.69
N ILE A 73 15.97 6.15 -21.19
CA ILE A 73 15.79 6.42 -22.62
C ILE A 73 17.15 6.85 -23.19
N GLY A 74 18.02 5.88 -23.42
CA GLY A 74 19.26 6.03 -24.18
C GLY A 74 19.27 5.06 -25.38
N PRO A 75 20.17 5.23 -26.37
CA PRO A 75 20.20 4.36 -27.54
C PRO A 75 20.33 2.89 -27.11
N ARG A 76 19.41 2.05 -27.61
CA ARG A 76 19.40 0.60 -27.32
C ARG A 76 20.69 -0.01 -27.84
N GLN A 77 21.60 -0.39 -26.94
CA GLN A 77 22.65 -1.33 -27.33
C GLN A 77 21.99 -2.70 -27.51
N HIS A 78 21.99 -3.17 -28.75
CA HIS A 78 21.62 -4.54 -29.06
C HIS A 78 22.64 -5.46 -28.39
N VAL A 79 22.22 -6.16 -27.33
CA VAL A 79 22.97 -7.32 -26.83
C VAL A 79 22.86 -8.37 -27.94
N ARG A 80 23.98 -8.63 -28.63
CA ARG A 80 24.09 -9.77 -29.55
C ARG A 80 24.05 -11.05 -28.71
N GLN A 81 23.28 -12.01 -29.21
CA GLN A 81 23.01 -13.32 -28.61
C GLN A 81 24.29 -14.11 -28.33
#